data_AF-A0AB39AN38-F1
#
_entry.id   AF-A0AB39AN38-F1
#
_cell.length_a   1.000
_cell.length_b   1.000
_cell.length_c   1.000
_cell.angle_alpha   90.00
_cell.angle_beta   90.00
_cell.angle_gamma   90.00
#
_symmetry.space_group_name_H-M   'P 1'
#
loop_
_entity.id
_entity.type
_entity.pdbx_description
1 polymer ?
#
loop_
_entity_poly.entity_id
_entity_poly.type
_entity_poly.pdbx_seq_one_letter_code
_entity_poly.pdbx_strand_id
1 'polypeptide(L)'
;MALKQITSSQVTDSETRKYCNELVSLINDSEDWDIEQALSIHNKLDTYISESLTREKAFYSATELEFLINLIEQLSAKMDAQKQLLAVKIVGNQKNKKAVNKYKSNF
;
A
#
# COMPACT_ATOMS: atom_id res chain seq x y z
N MET A 1 -7.20 24.37 -8.79
CA MET A 1 -8.13 24.22 -7.64
C MET A 1 -7.57 23.09 -6.79
N ALA A 2 -7.18 23.35 -5.55
CA ALA A 2 -6.84 22.27 -4.62
C ALA A 2 -8.16 21.58 -4.26
N LEU A 3 -8.33 20.34 -4.69
CA LEU A 3 -9.43 19.49 -4.25
C LEU A 3 -9.36 19.37 -2.72
N LYS A 4 -10.50 19.44 -2.05
CA LYS A 4 -10.57 19.30 -0.59
C LYS A 4 -10.00 17.93 -0.23
N GLN A 5 -8.86 17.87 0.45
CA GLN A 5 -8.31 16.58 0.90
C GLN A 5 -9.34 15.90 1.80
N ILE A 6 -9.79 14.72 1.39
CA ILE A 6 -10.66 13.89 2.20
C ILE A 6 -9.85 12.79 2.88
N THR A 7 -10.30 12.36 4.05
CA THR A 7 -9.73 11.22 4.78
C THR A 7 -10.47 9.93 4.47
N SER A 8 -9.90 8.78 4.84
CA SER A 8 -10.53 7.46 4.67
C SER A 8 -11.97 7.41 5.23
N SER A 9 -12.20 8.06 6.37
CA SER A 9 -13.51 8.17 7.03
C SER A 9 -14.58 8.92 6.22
N GLN A 10 -14.17 9.72 5.24
CA GLN A 10 -15.05 10.54 4.39
C GLN A 10 -15.38 9.87 3.05
N VAL A 11 -14.84 8.68 2.78
CA VAL A 11 -15.26 7.86 1.65
C VAL A 11 -16.74 7.48 1.82
N THR A 12 -17.52 7.70 0.78
CA THR A 12 -18.98 7.55 0.79
C THR A 12 -19.39 6.09 0.80
N ASP A 13 -18.73 5.28 -0.04
CA ASP A 13 -18.95 3.84 -0.08
C ASP A 13 -18.45 3.17 1.21
N SER A 14 -19.34 2.41 1.84
CA SER A 14 -19.09 1.88 3.19
C SER A 14 -18.02 0.79 3.23
N GLU A 15 -17.95 -0.08 2.22
CA GLU A 15 -16.94 -1.15 2.18
C GLU A 15 -15.58 -0.60 1.77
N THR A 16 -15.54 0.28 0.78
CA THR A 16 -14.33 1.01 0.40
C THR A 16 -13.78 1.78 1.59
N ARG A 17 -14.64 2.52 2.31
CA ARG A 17 -14.26 3.22 3.55
C ARG A 17 -13.66 2.27 4.58
N LYS A 18 -14.27 1.09 4.78
CA LYS A 18 -13.79 0.10 5.74
C LYS A 18 -12.37 -0.36 5.39
N TYR A 19 -12.15 -0.81 4.16
CA TYR A 19 -10.82 -1.24 3.72
C TYR A 19 -9.79 -0.10 3.75
N CYS A 20 -10.18 1.12 3.37
CA CYS A 20 -9.30 2.28 3.46
C CYS A 20 -8.92 2.60 4.92
N ASN A 21 -9.86 2.52 5.87
CA ASN A 21 -9.56 2.73 7.29
C ASN A 21 -8.61 1.66 7.82
N GLU A 22 -8.82 0.38 7.47
CA GLU A 22 -7.93 -0.71 7.86
C GLU A 22 -6.51 -0.49 7.29
N LEU A 23 -6.38 -0.13 6.02
CA LEU A 23 -5.09 0.19 5.39
C LEU A 23 -4.40 1.40 6.03
N VAL A 24 -5.13 2.48 6.28
CA VAL A 24 -4.57 3.69 6.93
C VAL A 24 -4.09 3.36 8.34
N SER A 25 -4.83 2.55 9.09
CA SER A 25 -4.41 2.08 10.42
C SER A 25 -3.08 1.33 10.33
N LEU A 26 -2.96 0.39 9.39
CA LEU A 26 -1.73 -0.40 9.21
C LEU A 26 -0.54 0.43 8.71
N ILE A 27 -0.78 1.45 7.88
CA ILE A 27 0.28 2.34 7.38
C ILE A 27 0.85 3.22 8.51
N ASN A 28 -0.03 3.66 9.42
CA ASN A 28 0.31 4.54 10.53
C ASN A 28 0.91 3.80 11.72
N ASP A 29 0.64 2.50 11.87
CA ASP A 29 1.25 1.68 12.92
C ASP A 29 2.69 1.31 12.52
N SER A 30 3.67 1.92 13.20
CA SER A 30 5.07 1.91 12.78
C SER A 30 5.92 0.77 13.35
N GLU A 31 5.43 0.09 14.39
CA GLU A 31 6.25 -0.86 15.16
C GLU A 31 6.21 -2.29 14.60
N ASP A 32 5.08 -2.74 14.04
CA ASP A 32 4.93 -4.07 13.44
C ASP A 32 4.08 -4.01 12.17
N TRP A 33 4.64 -3.43 11.11
CA TRP A 33 3.93 -3.36 9.85
C TRP A 33 3.77 -4.76 9.22
N ASP A 34 2.56 -5.31 9.34
CA ASP A 34 2.18 -6.61 8.76
C ASP A 34 1.88 -6.47 7.25
N ILE A 35 2.89 -6.83 6.45
CA ILE A 35 2.82 -6.79 4.98
C ILE A 35 1.76 -7.77 4.45
N GLU A 36 1.60 -8.95 5.06
CA GLU A 36 0.64 -9.96 4.59
C GLU A 36 -0.78 -9.48 4.83
N GLN A 37 -1.05 -8.87 5.99
CA GLN A 37 -2.33 -8.27 6.30
C GLN A 37 -2.62 -7.08 5.38
N ALA A 38 -1.64 -6.20 5.14
CA ALA A 38 -1.78 -5.07 4.24
C ALA A 38 -2.08 -5.50 2.79
N LEU A 39 -1.39 -6.53 2.28
CA LEU A 39 -1.66 -7.14 0.97
C LEU A 39 -3.05 -7.77 0.90
N SER A 40 -3.46 -8.48 1.96
CA SER A 40 -4.79 -9.09 2.04
C SER A 40 -5.90 -8.05 1.94
N ILE A 41 -5.79 -6.94 2.68
CA ILE A 41 -6.78 -5.87 2.66
C ILE A 41 -6.76 -5.11 1.32
N HIS A 42 -5.57 -4.84 0.77
CA HIS A 42 -5.44 -4.26 -0.56
C HIS A 42 -6.14 -5.10 -1.64
N ASN A 43 -5.94 -6.42 -1.63
CA ASN A 43 -6.58 -7.31 -2.60
C ASN A 43 -8.12 -7.35 -2.45
N LYS A 44 -8.62 -7.24 -1.21
CA LYS A 44 -10.08 -7.11 -0.95
C LYS A 44 -10.62 -5.79 -1.51
N LEU A 45 -9.89 -4.69 -1.30
CA LEU A 45 -10.24 -3.37 -1.85
C LEU A 45 -10.26 -3.39 -3.38
N ASP A 46 -9.21 -3.94 -4.01
CA ASP A 46 -9.10 -4.03 -5.47
C ASP A 46 -10.22 -4.88 -6.09
N THR A 47 -10.50 -6.04 -5.48
CA THR A 47 -11.60 -6.91 -5.89
C THR A 47 -12.94 -6.17 -5.79
N TYR A 48 -13.20 -5.51 -4.65
CA TYR A 48 -14.44 -4.78 -4.42
C TYR A 48 -14.63 -3.62 -5.40
N ILE A 49 -13.60 -2.81 -5.61
CA ILE A 49 -13.65 -1.69 -6.56
C ILE A 49 -13.88 -2.21 -7.97
N SER A 50 -13.16 -3.25 -8.39
CA SER A 50 -13.30 -3.85 -9.72
C SER A 50 -14.71 -4.39 -9.98
N GLU A 51 -15.30 -5.07 -8.99
CA GLU A 51 -16.69 -5.51 -9.04
C GLU A 51 -17.70 -4.35 -9.03
N SER A 52 -17.38 -3.25 -8.35
CA SER A 52 -18.27 -2.08 -8.25
C SER A 52 -18.25 -1.23 -9.51
N LEU A 53 -17.11 -1.14 -10.19
CA LEU A 53 -16.93 -0.48 -11.48
C LEU A 53 -17.68 -1.22 -12.60
N THR A 54 -17.57 -2.55 -12.64
CA THR A 54 -18.36 -3.39 -13.58
C THR A 54 -19.86 -3.36 -13.26
N ARG A 55 -20.21 -3.10 -11.99
CA ARG A 55 -21.54 -2.83 -11.44
C ARG A 55 -22.27 -1.59 -12.00
N GLU A 56 -21.56 -0.61 -12.57
CA GLU A 56 -22.01 0.81 -12.66
C GLU A 56 -22.53 1.38 -11.31
N LYS A 57 -22.11 0.79 -10.19
CA LYS A 57 -22.60 1.17 -8.84
C LYS A 57 -21.70 2.18 -8.14
N ALA A 58 -20.47 2.34 -8.61
CA ALA A 58 -19.48 3.21 -7.98
C ALA A 58 -19.47 4.61 -8.61
N PHE A 59 -20.04 5.60 -7.91
CA PHE A 59 -19.89 7.01 -8.23
C PHE A 59 -18.92 7.66 -7.24
N TYR A 60 -17.64 7.32 -7.32
CA TYR A 60 -16.62 8.03 -6.56
C TYR A 60 -16.49 9.46 -7.10
N SER A 61 -16.51 10.44 -6.20
CA SER A 61 -16.16 11.82 -6.52
C SER A 61 -14.68 11.93 -6.93
N ALA A 62 -14.31 13.02 -7.62
CA ALA A 62 -12.91 13.28 -7.97
C ALA A 62 -11.97 13.27 -6.75
N THR A 63 -12.44 13.79 -5.61
CA THR A 63 -11.72 13.76 -4.32
C THR A 63 -11.53 12.34 -3.77
N GLU A 64 -12.52 11.46 -3.94
CA GLU A 64 -12.41 10.06 -3.50
C GLU A 64 -11.44 9.28 -4.36
N LEU A 65 -11.47 9.50 -5.68
CA LEU A 65 -10.50 8.90 -6.60
C LEU A 65 -9.07 9.33 -6.27
N GLU A 66 -8.85 10.64 -6.04
CA GLU A 66 -7.54 11.16 -5.65
C GLU A 66 -7.06 10.57 -4.31
N PHE A 67 -7.96 10.43 -3.34
CA PHE A 67 -7.63 9.77 -2.06
C PHE A 67 -7.23 8.30 -2.26
N LEU A 68 -8.01 7.54 -3.02
CA LEU A 68 -7.75 6.11 -3.28
C LEU A 68 -6.41 5.90 -3.98
N ILE A 69 -6.11 6.71 -5.00
CA ILE A 69 -4.83 6.66 -5.72
C ILE A 69 -3.67 6.98 -4.77
N ASN A 70 -3.77 8.06 -3.98
CA ASN A 70 -2.74 8.42 -3.01
C ASN A 70 -2.52 7.32 -1.95
N LEU A 71 -3.58 6.64 -1.52
CA LEU A 71 -3.46 5.54 -0.56
C LEU A 71 -2.69 4.35 -1.15
N ILE A 72 -2.95 4.00 -2.42
CA ILE A 72 -2.23 2.93 -3.14
C ILE A 72 -0.76 3.30 -3.34
N GLU A 73 -0.46 4.57 -3.66
CA GLU A 73 0.93 5.05 -3.79
C GLU A 73 1.69 4.95 -2.46
N GLN A 74 1.07 5.37 -1.35
CA GLN A 74 1.67 5.25 -0.01
C GLN A 74 1.94 3.79 0.35
N LEU A 75 1.01 2.89 0.04
CA LEU A 75 1.15 1.47 0.28
C LEU A 75 2.34 0.89 -0.53
N SER A 76 2.45 1.27 -1.79
CA SER A 76 3.54 0.85 -2.69
C SER A 76 4.90 1.31 -2.18
N ALA A 77 5.01 2.58 -1.78
CA ALA A 77 6.25 3.13 -1.23
C ALA A 77 6.69 2.41 0.06
N LYS A 78 5.74 2.12 0.95
CA LYS A 78 6.01 1.31 2.15
C LYS A 78 6.52 -0.08 1.76
N MET A 79 5.86 -0.76 0.81
CA MET A 79 6.25 -2.13 0.40
C MET A 79 7.67 -2.17 -0.14
N ASP A 80 8.05 -1.18 -0.95
CA ASP A 80 9.40 -1.09 -1.48
C ASP A 80 10.44 -0.81 -0.38
N ALA A 81 10.12 0.00 0.62
CA ALA A 81 11.00 0.19 1.78
C ALA A 81 11.25 -1.13 2.54
N GLN A 82 10.22 -1.96 2.75
CA GLN A 82 10.40 -3.28 3.38
C GLN A 82 11.20 -4.25 2.52
N LYS A 83 10.97 -4.27 1.19
CA LYS A 83 11.81 -5.07 0.27
C LYS A 83 13.27 -4.67 0.36
N GLN A 84 13.56 -3.36 0.45
CA GLN A 84 14.93 -2.87 0.62
C GLN A 84 15.54 -3.29 1.95
N LEU A 85 14.79 -3.18 3.06
CA LEU A 85 15.25 -3.66 4.38
C LEU A 85 15.55 -5.17 4.37
N LEU A 86 14.69 -5.96 3.73
CA LEU A 86 14.91 -7.40 3.57
C LEU A 86 16.16 -7.68 2.72
N ALA A 87 16.35 -6.96 1.60
CA ALA A 87 17.53 -7.09 0.77
C ALA A 87 18.82 -6.77 1.56
N VAL A 88 18.82 -5.70 2.35
CA VAL A 88 19.93 -5.35 3.25
C VAL A 88 20.21 -6.47 4.25
N LYS A 89 19.18 -7.05 4.88
CA LYS A 89 19.33 -8.18 5.81
C LYS A 89 19.91 -9.42 5.12
N ILE A 90 19.43 -9.76 3.92
CA ILE A 90 19.95 -10.89 3.13
C ILE A 90 21.43 -10.67 2.86
N VAL A 91 21.81 -9.53 2.30
CA VAL A 91 23.21 -9.23 1.95
C VAL A 91 24.09 -9.12 3.19
N GLY A 92 23.60 -8.50 4.27
CA GLY A 92 24.33 -8.33 5.52
C GLY A 92 24.60 -9.65 6.25
N ASN A 93 23.69 -10.61 6.17
CA ASN A 93 23.82 -11.93 6.80
C ASN A 93 24.53 -12.96 5.91
N GLN A 94 24.90 -12.61 4.68
CA GLN A 94 25.63 -13.50 3.78
C GLN A 94 27.08 -13.69 4.25
N LYS A 95 27.44 -14.92 4.61
CA LYS A 95 28.81 -15.29 5.00
C LYS A 95 29.79 -15.27 3.82
N ASN A 96 29.30 -15.44 2.59
CA ASN A 96 30.14 -15.47 1.39
C ASN A 96 30.49 -14.05 0.91
N LYS A 97 31.66 -13.55 1.34
CA LYS A 97 32.16 -12.21 0.99
C LYS A 97 32.33 -11.99 -0.51
N LYS A 98 32.66 -13.02 -1.31
CA LYS A 98 32.79 -12.88 -2.77
C LYS A 98 31.43 -12.61 -3.42
N ALA A 99 30.37 -13.28 -2.96
CA ALA A 99 29.02 -13.08 -3.48
C ALA A 99 28.48 -11.68 -3.11
N VAL A 100 28.72 -11.24 -1.87
CA VAL A 100 28.36 -9.89 -1.40
C VAL A 100 29.07 -8.81 -2.21
N ASN A 101 30.39 -8.94 -2.43
CA ASN A 101 31.14 -7.96 -3.20
C ASN A 101 30.65 -7.88 -4.65
N LYS A 102 30.41 -9.03 -5.31
CA LYS A 102 29.89 -9.06 -6.67
C LYS A 102 28.50 -8.40 -6.77
N TYR A 103 27.62 -8.61 -5.79
CA TYR A 103 26.32 -7.94 -5.73
C TYR A 103 26.48 -6.42 -5.57
N LYS A 104 27.32 -5.97 -4.63
CA LYS A 104 27.60 -4.55 -4.40
C LYS A 104 28.33 -3.85 -5.54
N SER A 105 28.99 -4.57 -6.44
CA SER A 105 29.63 -3.97 -7.63
C SER A 105 28.66 -3.71 -8.77
N ASN A 106 27.45 -4.28 -8.73
CA ASN A 106 26.42 -4.13 -9.75
C ASN A 106 25.36 -3.06 -9.40
N PHE A 107 25.53 -2.40 -8.26
CA PHE A 107 24.69 -1.32 -7.71
C PHE A 107 25.61 -0.22 -7.20
#